data_AF-A0AAJ5ZJF9-F1
#
_entry.id   AF-A0AAJ5ZJF9-F1
#
_cell.length_a   1.000
_cell.length_b   1.000
_cell.length_c   1.000
_cell.angle_alpha   90.00
_cell.angle_beta   90.00
_cell.angle_gamma   90.00
#
_symmetry.space_group_name_H-M   'P 1'
#
loop_
_entity.id
_entity.type
_entity.pdbx_description
1 polymer ?
#
loop_
_entity_poly.entity_id
_entity_poly.type
_entity_poly.pdbx_seq_one_letter_code
_entity_poly.pdbx_strand_id
1 'polypeptide(L)'
;MIDPRFQEVLEFIEERDENGEPSVRAKIAIKIQAYAQDVDDLRKELAGIENEVSELQAEVDGQSIALHEQSERKTDLVTEAQDAAVRAAMSGSGAGSARLRKQAQATRDRIAEFTKDFEEESNRVAQLTITLEAKKQAVKDQRGMIVRRLNTMSSLADRAGVEFGVELTAPQTQTQSGPRAVAPRVVRRRPRRVRVRRRRAS
;
A
#
# COMPACT_ATOMS: atom_id res chain seq x y z
N MET A 1 3.69 6.30 20.38
CA MET A 1 3.10 6.65 21.70
C MET A 1 1.61 6.39 21.62
N ILE A 2 1.04 5.67 22.59
CA ILE A 2 -0.40 5.39 22.71
C ILE A 2 -1.07 6.65 23.28
N ASP A 3 -2.31 6.95 22.85
CA ASP A 3 -3.07 8.10 23.33
C ASP A 3 -3.25 8.01 24.87
N PRO A 4 -2.93 9.07 25.65
CA PRO A 4 -3.06 9.07 27.11
C PRO A 4 -4.46 8.68 27.60
N ARG A 5 -5.50 8.99 26.83
CA ARG A 5 -6.90 8.64 27.16
C ARG A 5 -7.11 7.13 27.28
N PHE A 6 -6.31 6.32 26.59
CA PHE A 6 -6.40 4.87 26.73
C PHE A 6 -5.85 4.40 28.08
N GLN A 7 -4.84 5.07 28.63
CA GLN A 7 -4.30 4.71 29.94
C GLN A 7 -5.34 4.96 31.04
N GLU A 8 -6.00 6.11 31.01
CA GLU A 8 -7.07 6.46 31.95
C GLU A 8 -8.23 5.47 31.90
N VAL A 9 -8.66 5.02 30.72
CA VAL A 9 -9.74 4.03 30.64
C VAL A 9 -9.32 2.65 31.15
N LEU A 10 -8.05 2.28 30.97
CA LEU A 10 -7.53 0.98 31.43
C LEU A 10 -7.47 0.88 32.96
N GLU A 11 -7.47 1.98 33.70
CA GLU A 11 -7.55 1.99 35.17
C GLU A 11 -8.87 1.39 35.68
N PHE A 12 -9.95 1.44 34.89
CA PHE A 12 -11.26 0.90 35.27
C PHE A 12 -11.43 -0.60 35.00
N ILE A 13 -10.41 -1.34 34.53
CA ILE A 13 -10.53 -2.77 34.17
C ILE A 13 -11.07 -3.64 35.30
N GLU A 14 -10.74 -3.31 36.55
CA GLU A 14 -11.16 -4.08 37.74
C GLU A 14 -12.44 -3.55 38.39
N GLU A 15 -13.04 -2.49 37.85
CA GLU A 15 -14.25 -1.87 38.39
C GLU A 15 -15.44 -2.85 38.34
N ARG A 16 -16.08 -3.06 39.50
CA ARG A 16 -17.25 -3.93 39.64
C ARG A 16 -18.50 -3.13 40.00
N ASP A 17 -19.64 -3.58 39.50
CA ASP A 17 -20.95 -3.04 39.85
C ASP A 17 -21.48 -3.62 41.18
N GLU A 18 -22.67 -3.17 41.58
CA GLU A 18 -23.35 -3.59 42.81
C GLU A 18 -23.64 -5.11 42.87
N ASN A 19 -23.61 -5.80 41.74
CA ASN A 19 -23.81 -7.25 41.64
C ASN A 19 -22.48 -8.04 41.61
N GLY A 20 -21.34 -7.34 41.67
CA GLY A 20 -20.01 -7.92 41.57
C GLY A 20 -19.57 -8.24 40.14
N GLU A 21 -20.33 -7.83 39.12
CA GLU A 21 -19.99 -7.99 37.70
C GLU A 21 -19.13 -6.82 37.20
N PRO A 22 -18.34 -6.97 36.12
CA PRO A 22 -17.58 -5.86 35.56
C PRO A 22 -18.51 -4.70 35.15
N SER A 23 -18.19 -3.49 35.61
CA SER A 23 -18.96 -2.29 35.29
C SER A 23 -18.94 -1.99 33.79
N VAL A 24 -19.79 -1.07 33.33
CA VAL A 24 -19.78 -0.65 31.91
C VAL A 24 -18.41 -0.09 31.51
N ARG A 25 -17.75 0.64 32.40
CA ARG A 25 -16.39 1.17 32.19
C ARG A 25 -15.36 0.05 32.12
N ALA A 26 -15.41 -0.92 33.04
CA ALA A 26 -14.55 -2.10 32.99
C ALA A 26 -14.71 -2.88 31.68
N LYS A 27 -15.95 -3.08 31.22
CA LYS A 27 -16.24 -3.76 29.94
C LYS A 27 -15.68 -3.00 28.74
N ILE A 28 -15.69 -1.67 28.76
CA ILE A 28 -15.08 -0.85 27.71
C ILE A 28 -13.55 -0.93 27.79
N ALA A 29 -12.98 -0.87 28.99
CA ALA A 29 -11.55 -0.96 29.24
C ALA A 29 -10.97 -2.29 28.74
N ILE A 30 -11.64 -3.41 29.02
CA ILE A 30 -11.27 -4.73 28.48
C ILE A 30 -11.26 -4.74 26.94
N LYS A 31 -12.25 -4.10 26.30
CA LYS A 31 -12.29 -4.01 24.83
C LYS A 31 -11.14 -3.14 24.29
N ILE A 32 -10.85 -2.02 24.94
CA ILE A 32 -9.71 -1.16 24.57
C ILE A 32 -8.40 -1.91 24.74
N GLN A 33 -8.24 -2.71 25.80
CA GLN A 33 -7.07 -3.55 26.02
C GLN A 33 -6.87 -4.57 24.88
N ALA A 34 -7.92 -5.29 24.50
CA ALA A 34 -7.86 -6.23 23.37
C ALA A 34 -7.49 -5.51 22.06
N TYR A 35 -8.10 -4.35 21.81
CA TYR A 35 -7.77 -3.56 20.61
C TYR A 35 -6.35 -2.99 20.64
N ALA A 36 -5.81 -2.68 21.81
CA ALA A 36 -4.43 -2.26 21.96
C ALA A 36 -3.46 -3.39 21.61
N GLN A 37 -3.74 -4.62 22.07
CA GLN A 37 -2.97 -5.81 21.68
C GLN A 37 -3.02 -6.02 20.16
N ASP A 38 -4.21 -5.94 19.55
CA ASP A 38 -4.33 -6.06 18.10
C ASP A 38 -3.53 -4.98 17.36
N VAL A 39 -3.53 -3.74 17.84
CA VAL A 39 -2.73 -2.65 17.26
C VAL A 39 -1.24 -2.95 17.34
N ASP A 40 -0.78 -3.50 18.46
CA ASP A 40 0.62 -3.85 18.64
C ASP A 40 1.04 -5.01 17.74
N ASP A 41 0.18 -6.01 17.56
CA ASP A 41 0.43 -7.11 16.63
C ASP A 41 0.43 -6.62 15.17
N LEU A 42 -0.56 -5.80 14.78
CA LEU A 42 -0.59 -5.17 13.46
C LEU A 42 0.66 -4.31 13.20
N ARG A 43 1.21 -3.65 14.23
CA ARG A 43 2.46 -2.86 14.14
C ARG A 43 3.69 -3.74 13.96
N LYS A 44 3.77 -4.89 14.64
CA LYS A 44 4.86 -5.87 14.44
C LYS A 44 4.82 -6.42 13.02
N GLU A 45 3.64 -6.80 12.55
CA GLU A 45 3.44 -7.25 11.17
C GLU A 45 3.81 -6.15 10.17
N LEU A 46 3.39 -4.91 10.41
CA LEU A 46 3.75 -3.76 9.58
C LEU A 46 5.27 -3.59 9.48
N ALA A 47 5.99 -3.67 10.60
CA ALA A 47 7.44 -3.58 10.61
C ALA A 47 8.09 -4.71 9.78
N GLY A 48 7.55 -5.93 9.83
CA GLY A 48 7.98 -7.04 8.98
C GLY A 48 7.81 -6.73 7.49
N ILE A 49 6.62 -6.27 7.09
CA ILE A 49 6.33 -5.93 5.69
C ILE A 49 7.21 -4.74 5.23
N GLU A 50 7.45 -3.74 6.09
CA GLU A 50 8.30 -2.59 5.75
C GLU A 50 9.78 -3.00 5.56
N ASN A 51 10.27 -3.98 6.33
CA ASN A 51 11.58 -4.57 6.11
C ASN A 51 11.65 -5.31 4.77
N GLU A 52 10.66 -6.17 4.48
CA GLU A 52 10.59 -6.88 3.18
C GLU A 52 10.51 -5.90 1.99
N VAL A 53 9.77 -4.79 2.12
CA VAL A 53 9.73 -3.74 1.10
C VAL A 53 11.11 -3.11 0.90
N SER A 54 11.85 -2.88 1.99
CA SER A 54 13.18 -2.28 1.92
C SER A 54 14.19 -3.22 1.25
N GLU A 55 14.15 -4.51 1.59
CA GLU A 55 14.98 -5.55 0.96
C GLU A 55 14.65 -5.70 -0.54
N LEU A 56 13.36 -5.81 -0.89
CA LEU A 56 12.93 -5.91 -2.29
C LEU A 56 13.26 -4.65 -3.09
N GLN A 57 13.17 -3.46 -2.48
CA GLN A 57 13.57 -2.22 -3.14
C GLN A 57 15.06 -2.25 -3.48
N ALA A 58 15.91 -2.66 -2.54
CA ALA A 58 17.35 -2.79 -2.78
C ALA A 58 17.67 -3.81 -3.88
N GLU A 59 16.93 -4.93 -3.93
CA GLU A 59 17.08 -5.92 -4.99
C GLU A 59 16.67 -5.37 -6.37
N VAL A 60 15.52 -4.70 -6.46
CA VAL A 60 15.05 -4.06 -7.70
C VAL A 60 16.04 -3.00 -8.19
N ASP A 61 16.55 -2.16 -7.28
CA ASP A 61 17.51 -1.11 -7.62
C ASP A 61 18.82 -1.72 -8.14
N GLY A 62 19.34 -2.75 -7.45
CA GLY A 62 20.55 -3.46 -7.85
C GLY A 62 20.43 -4.13 -9.22
N GLN A 63 19.33 -4.85 -9.47
CA GLN A 63 19.10 -5.50 -10.77
C GLN A 63 18.81 -4.48 -11.88
N SER A 64 18.17 -3.35 -11.58
CA SER A 64 17.93 -2.29 -12.56
C SER A 64 19.24 -1.64 -13.01
N ILE A 65 20.19 -1.42 -12.09
CA ILE A 65 21.54 -0.94 -12.41
C ILE A 65 22.27 -1.97 -13.28
N ALA A 66 22.26 -3.25 -12.89
CA ALA A 66 22.89 -4.32 -13.66
C ALA A 66 22.33 -4.42 -15.10
N LEU A 67 21.01 -4.29 -15.25
CA LEU A 67 20.35 -4.27 -16.55
C LEU A 67 20.74 -3.04 -17.37
N HIS A 68 20.86 -1.87 -16.75
CA HIS A 68 21.34 -0.67 -17.43
C HIS A 68 22.78 -0.85 -17.95
N GLU A 69 23.69 -1.38 -17.12
CA GLU A 69 25.07 -1.67 -17.52
C GLU A 69 25.12 -2.70 -18.66
N GLN A 70 24.25 -3.71 -18.60
CA GLN A 70 24.10 -4.67 -19.70
C GLN A 70 23.63 -4.00 -20.98
N SER A 71 22.65 -3.10 -20.91
CA SER A 71 22.20 -2.35 -22.09
C SER A 71 23.36 -1.59 -22.76
N GLU A 72 24.27 -1.02 -21.98
CA GLU A 72 25.47 -0.37 -22.51
C GLU A 72 26.41 -1.38 -23.19
N ARG A 73 26.69 -2.52 -22.54
CA ARG A 73 27.50 -3.60 -23.14
C ARG A 73 26.90 -4.14 -24.43
N LYS A 74 25.57 -4.17 -24.56
CA LYS A 74 24.89 -4.53 -25.81
C LYS A 74 25.26 -3.58 -26.94
N THR A 75 25.29 -2.29 -26.67
CA THR A 75 25.65 -1.29 -27.69
C THR A 75 27.10 -1.47 -28.15
N ASP A 76 28.01 -1.79 -27.23
CA ASP A 76 29.41 -2.09 -27.56
C ASP A 76 29.54 -3.38 -28.40
N LEU A 77 28.82 -4.44 -28.05
CA LEU A 77 28.82 -5.68 -28.83
C LEU A 77 28.26 -5.47 -30.24
N VAL A 78 27.21 -4.67 -30.38
CA VAL A 78 26.61 -4.33 -31.68
C VAL A 78 27.59 -3.52 -32.53
N THR A 79 28.30 -2.55 -31.96
CA THR A 79 29.32 -1.78 -32.69
C THR A 79 30.50 -2.67 -33.09
N GLU A 80 30.98 -3.56 -32.21
CA GLU A 80 32.03 -4.54 -32.54
C GLU A 80 31.61 -5.46 -33.69
N ALA A 81 30.35 -5.94 -33.67
CA ALA A 81 29.84 -6.80 -34.73
C ALA A 81 29.69 -6.07 -36.07
N GLN A 82 29.28 -4.80 -36.06
CA GLN A 82 29.25 -3.96 -37.25
C GLN A 82 30.66 -3.77 -37.83
N ASP A 83 31.64 -3.44 -36.99
CA ASP A 83 33.04 -3.28 -37.40
C ASP A 83 33.64 -4.56 -37.96
N ALA A 84 33.36 -5.71 -37.33
CA ALA A 84 33.81 -7.01 -37.80
C ALA A 84 33.18 -7.35 -39.16
N ALA A 85 31.89 -7.05 -39.35
CA ALA A 85 31.19 -7.26 -40.61
C ALA A 85 31.75 -6.37 -41.73
N VAL A 86 32.02 -5.09 -41.45
CA VAL A 86 32.64 -4.16 -42.43
C VAL A 86 34.03 -4.64 -42.81
N ARG A 87 34.88 -5.02 -41.84
CA ARG A 87 36.22 -5.58 -42.11
C ARG A 87 36.15 -6.85 -42.97
N ALA A 88 35.20 -7.75 -42.69
CA ALA A 88 34.99 -8.96 -43.47
C ALA A 88 34.55 -8.67 -44.91
N ALA A 89 33.70 -7.65 -45.12
CA ALA A 89 33.26 -7.21 -46.44
C ALA A 89 34.40 -6.58 -47.26
N MET A 90 35.25 -5.79 -46.61
CA MET A 90 36.38 -5.08 -47.24
C MET A 90 37.56 -6.01 -47.58
N SER A 91 37.69 -7.17 -46.92
CA SER A 91 38.83 -8.08 -47.08
C SER A 91 38.88 -8.85 -48.41
N GLY A 92 37.87 -8.75 -49.28
CA GLY A 92 37.85 -9.44 -50.57
C GLY A 92 37.75 -10.98 -50.46
N SER A 93 38.30 -11.72 -51.43
CA SER A 93 38.30 -13.19 -51.47
C SER A 93 39.65 -13.77 -51.01
N GLY A 94 39.62 -14.69 -50.04
CA GLY A 94 40.81 -15.41 -49.58
C GLY A 94 40.69 -15.98 -48.18
N ALA A 95 41.73 -16.68 -47.71
CA ALA A 95 41.77 -17.29 -46.37
C ALA A 95 41.60 -16.27 -45.23
N GLY A 96 42.08 -15.02 -45.41
CA GLY A 96 41.88 -13.92 -44.47
C GLY A 96 40.42 -13.50 -44.35
N SER A 97 39.69 -13.42 -45.47
CA SER A 97 38.27 -13.04 -45.44
C SER A 97 37.38 -14.13 -44.86
N ALA A 98 37.73 -15.41 -45.07
CA ALA A 98 37.04 -16.53 -44.42
C ALA A 98 37.16 -16.49 -42.89
N ARG A 99 38.33 -16.09 -42.34
CA ARG A 99 38.52 -15.91 -40.90
C ARG A 99 37.67 -14.74 -40.35
N LEU A 100 37.67 -13.61 -41.05
CA LEU A 100 36.87 -12.44 -40.65
C LEU A 100 35.37 -12.72 -40.68
N ARG A 101 34.87 -13.48 -41.67
CA ARG A 101 33.46 -13.92 -41.71
C ARG A 101 33.10 -14.82 -40.54
N LYS A 102 33.98 -15.75 -40.15
CA LYS A 102 33.79 -16.59 -38.95
C LYS A 102 33.75 -15.74 -37.68
N GLN A 103 34.62 -14.74 -37.56
CA GLN A 103 34.62 -13.84 -36.42
C GLN A 103 33.33 -12.99 -36.35
N ALA A 104 32.88 -12.47 -37.49
CA ALA A 104 31.61 -11.74 -37.58
C ALA A 104 30.38 -12.61 -37.27
N GLN A 105 30.42 -13.91 -37.59
CA GLN A 105 29.37 -14.83 -37.20
C GLN A 105 29.41 -15.09 -35.68
N ALA A 106 30.59 -15.32 -35.11
CA ALA A 106 30.73 -15.53 -33.67
C ALA A 106 30.28 -14.32 -32.84
N THR A 107 30.50 -13.08 -33.30
CA THR A 107 29.99 -11.88 -32.62
C THR A 107 28.46 -11.78 -32.71
N ARG A 108 27.85 -12.17 -33.84
CA ARG A 108 26.39 -12.25 -33.97
C ARG A 108 25.78 -13.29 -33.04
N ASP A 109 26.40 -14.46 -32.93
CA ASP A 109 25.93 -15.52 -32.05
C ASP A 109 25.96 -15.05 -30.58
N ARG A 110 27.03 -14.35 -30.16
CA ARG A 110 27.11 -13.71 -28.83
C ARG A 110 26.04 -12.65 -28.60
N ILE A 111 25.73 -11.83 -29.61
CA ILE A 111 24.64 -10.84 -29.50
C ILE A 111 23.28 -11.52 -29.30
N ALA A 112 23.06 -12.66 -29.97
CA ALA A 112 21.82 -13.41 -29.81
C ALA A 112 21.68 -14.00 -28.41
N GLU A 113 22.75 -14.61 -27.87
CA GLU A 113 22.80 -15.09 -26.48
C GLU A 113 22.59 -13.94 -25.49
N PHE A 114 23.35 -12.86 -25.65
CA PHE A 114 23.24 -11.67 -24.81
C PHE A 114 21.81 -11.09 -24.80
N THR A 115 21.15 -11.03 -25.96
CA THR A 115 19.79 -10.50 -26.06
C THR A 115 18.80 -11.36 -25.29
N LYS A 116 18.96 -12.69 -25.35
CA LYS A 116 18.13 -13.61 -24.58
C LYS A 116 18.33 -13.41 -23.08
N ASP A 117 19.57 -13.36 -22.61
CA ASP A 117 19.88 -13.17 -21.18
C ASP A 117 19.34 -11.82 -20.67
N PHE A 118 19.51 -10.77 -21.47
CA PHE A 118 18.97 -9.43 -21.19
C PHE A 118 17.44 -9.43 -21.07
N GLU A 119 16.74 -10.13 -21.97
CA GLU A 119 15.28 -10.25 -21.91
C GLU A 119 14.83 -11.01 -20.66
N GLU A 120 15.53 -12.10 -20.30
CA GLU A 120 15.24 -12.85 -19.07
C GLU A 120 15.42 -11.99 -17.82
N GLU A 121 16.51 -11.22 -17.73
CA GLU A 121 16.77 -10.32 -16.60
C GLU A 121 15.79 -9.15 -16.56
N SER A 122 15.43 -8.58 -17.72
CA SER A 122 14.39 -7.55 -17.82
C SER A 122 13.04 -8.03 -17.31
N ASN A 123 12.65 -9.25 -17.67
CA ASN A 123 11.42 -9.86 -17.16
C ASN A 123 11.49 -10.08 -15.65
N ARG A 124 12.65 -10.44 -15.11
CA ARG A 124 12.87 -10.62 -13.67
C ARG A 124 12.72 -9.31 -12.89
N VAL A 125 13.35 -8.23 -13.37
CA VAL A 125 13.20 -6.88 -12.79
C VAL A 125 11.73 -6.43 -12.82
N ALA A 126 11.03 -6.68 -13.93
CA ALA A 126 9.61 -6.35 -14.04
C ALA A 126 8.75 -7.11 -13.00
N GLN A 127 9.01 -8.41 -12.81
CA GLN A 127 8.31 -9.22 -11.80
C GLN A 127 8.60 -8.76 -10.37
N LEU A 128 9.86 -8.45 -10.05
CA LEU A 128 10.23 -7.91 -8.75
C LEU A 128 9.58 -6.55 -8.49
N THR A 129 9.51 -5.69 -9.50
CA THR A 129 8.84 -4.38 -9.42
C THR A 129 7.35 -4.54 -9.10
N ILE A 130 6.65 -5.46 -9.78
CA ILE A 130 5.24 -5.76 -9.48
C ILE A 130 5.08 -6.25 -8.04
N THR A 131 5.97 -7.13 -7.59
CA THR A 131 5.93 -7.68 -6.22
C THR A 131 6.18 -6.59 -5.17
N LEU A 132 7.13 -5.71 -5.42
CA LEU A 132 7.44 -4.55 -4.58
C LEU A 132 6.25 -3.59 -4.48
N GLU A 133 5.58 -3.30 -5.59
CA GLU A 133 4.37 -2.47 -5.60
C GLU A 133 3.24 -3.09 -4.79
N ALA A 134 3.02 -4.40 -4.94
CA ALA A 134 2.03 -5.12 -4.14
C ALA A 134 2.34 -5.05 -2.63
N LYS A 135 3.61 -5.22 -2.24
CA LYS A 135 4.04 -5.09 -0.84
C LYS A 135 3.90 -3.66 -0.31
N LYS A 136 4.24 -2.65 -1.11
CA LYS A 136 3.99 -1.23 -0.76
C LYS A 136 2.49 -0.96 -0.57
N GLN A 137 1.62 -1.62 -1.32
CA GLN A 137 0.18 -1.52 -1.10
C GLN A 137 -0.24 -2.21 0.20
N ALA A 138 0.30 -3.39 0.52
CA ALA A 138 0.05 -4.06 1.79
C ALA A 138 0.45 -3.20 3.00
N VAL A 139 1.58 -2.47 2.93
CA VAL A 139 1.97 -1.47 3.96
C VAL A 139 0.87 -0.42 4.16
N LYS A 140 0.31 0.13 3.07
CA LYS A 140 -0.77 1.13 3.16
C LYS A 140 -2.02 0.53 3.79
N ASP A 141 -2.40 -0.68 3.39
CA ASP A 141 -3.59 -1.34 3.90
C ASP A 141 -3.47 -1.65 5.39
N GLN A 142 -2.31 -2.14 5.82
CA GLN A 142 -1.98 -2.43 7.22
C GLN A 142 -1.97 -1.17 8.08
N ARG A 143 -1.35 -0.08 7.61
CA ARG A 143 -1.43 1.24 8.25
C ARG A 143 -2.88 1.71 8.36
N GLY A 144 -3.69 1.49 7.33
CA GLY A 144 -5.12 1.77 7.33
C GLY A 144 -5.89 0.97 8.38
N MET A 145 -5.56 -0.31 8.57
CA MET A 145 -6.15 -1.15 9.63
C MET A 145 -5.81 -0.64 11.03
N ILE A 146 -4.55 -0.30 11.28
CA ILE A 146 -4.09 0.28 12.55
C ILE A 146 -4.87 1.56 12.86
N VAL A 147 -4.98 2.48 11.89
CA VAL A 147 -5.73 3.73 12.07
C VAL A 147 -7.20 3.46 12.38
N ARG A 148 -7.85 2.51 11.69
CA ARG A 148 -9.24 2.14 11.99
C ARG A 148 -9.40 1.58 13.40
N ARG A 149 -8.44 0.76 13.87
CA ARG A 149 -8.47 0.19 15.21
C ARG A 149 -8.30 1.27 16.28
N LEU A 150 -7.33 2.17 16.09
CA LEU A 150 -7.11 3.32 16.97
C LEU A 150 -8.33 4.26 17.02
N ASN A 151 -8.98 4.53 15.89
CA ASN A 151 -10.20 5.35 15.87
C ASN A 151 -11.35 4.67 16.61
N THR A 152 -11.46 3.34 16.50
CA THR A 152 -12.47 2.57 17.25
C THR A 152 -12.18 2.62 18.75
N MET A 153 -10.90 2.50 19.15
CA MET A 153 -10.49 2.68 20.54
C MET A 153 -10.82 4.08 21.04
N SER A 154 -10.53 5.14 20.26
CA SER A 154 -10.87 6.52 20.65
C SER A 154 -12.37 6.67 20.89
N SER A 155 -13.21 6.17 19.97
CA SER A 155 -14.67 6.22 20.17
C SER A 155 -15.14 5.42 21.39
N LEU A 156 -14.46 4.33 21.74
CA LEU A 156 -14.74 3.58 22.96
C LEU A 156 -14.32 4.38 24.20
N ALA A 157 -13.16 5.04 24.17
CA ALA A 157 -12.68 5.87 25.28
C ALA A 157 -13.63 7.05 25.53
N ASP A 158 -14.11 7.70 24.47
CA ASP A 158 -15.11 8.77 24.57
C ASP A 158 -16.41 8.24 25.21
N ARG A 159 -16.83 7.00 24.91
CA ARG A 159 -17.99 6.34 25.54
C ARG A 159 -17.77 5.87 26.97
N ALA A 160 -16.53 5.63 27.38
CA ALA A 160 -16.20 5.27 28.76
C ALA A 160 -16.40 6.46 29.72
N GLY A 161 -16.58 7.67 29.19
CA GLY A 161 -16.84 8.86 29.98
C GLY A 161 -15.57 9.42 30.61
N VAL A 162 -14.47 9.45 29.85
CA VAL A 162 -13.36 10.38 30.10
C VAL A 162 -13.80 11.79 29.66
N GLU A 163 -14.91 12.25 30.22
CA GLU A 163 -15.32 13.65 30.37
C GLU A 163 -16.01 13.72 31.73
N PHE A 164 -15.52 14.61 32.58
CA PHE A 164 -15.94 14.90 33.94
C PHE A 164 -17.40 14.56 34.28
N GLY A 165 -17.56 13.86 35.42
CA GLY A 165 -18.75 13.85 36.27
C GLY A 165 -20.07 14.29 35.63
N VAL A 166 -20.78 13.35 34.99
CA VAL A 166 -22.24 13.43 34.92
C VAL A 166 -22.83 12.60 36.06
N GLU A 167 -22.36 12.90 37.27
CA GLU A 167 -23.04 12.54 38.51
C GLU A 167 -22.96 13.77 39.42
N LEU A 168 -23.87 14.71 39.21
CA LEU A 168 -24.48 15.59 40.23
C LEU A 168 -25.31 16.67 39.51
N THR A 169 -26.46 16.30 38.98
CA THR A 169 -27.65 17.15 39.10
C THR A 169 -28.90 16.30 38.93
N ALA A 170 -29.49 16.00 40.09
CA ALA A 170 -30.87 15.68 40.43
C ALA A 170 -31.95 15.67 39.31
N PRO A 171 -33.00 14.85 39.48
CA PRO A 171 -34.10 14.75 38.54
C PRO A 171 -34.81 16.10 38.40
N GLN A 172 -34.80 16.69 37.20
CA GLN A 172 -35.62 17.85 36.93
C GLN A 172 -37.08 17.40 36.80
N THR A 173 -37.82 17.75 37.83
CA THR A 173 -39.27 17.89 37.91
C THR A 173 -39.90 18.34 36.60
N GLN A 174 -40.95 17.62 36.20
CA GLN A 174 -41.94 18.03 35.23
C GLN A 174 -42.58 19.36 35.64
N THR A 175 -42.54 20.38 34.78
CA THR A 175 -43.58 21.42 34.72
C THR A 175 -43.62 22.10 33.34
N GLN A 176 -44.74 21.84 32.65
CA GLN A 176 -45.57 22.78 31.88
C GLN A 176 -45.00 23.62 30.70
N SER A 177 -45.40 23.16 29.50
CA SER A 177 -46.18 23.89 28.46
C SER A 177 -45.85 25.33 28.04
N GLY A 178 -45.54 25.49 26.74
CA GLY A 178 -45.70 26.73 25.96
C GLY A 178 -45.57 26.47 24.43
N PRO A 179 -46.30 27.17 23.53
CA PRO A 179 -46.55 26.68 22.17
C PRO A 179 -45.58 27.16 21.07
N ARG A 180 -45.39 26.26 20.09
CA ARG A 180 -45.09 26.42 18.64
C ARG A 180 -44.10 27.51 18.17
N ALA A 181 -43.03 27.04 17.52
CA ALA A 181 -42.53 27.65 16.27
C ALA A 181 -42.05 26.53 15.31
N VAL A 182 -42.81 26.32 14.24
CA VAL A 182 -42.45 25.39 13.14
C VAL A 182 -41.49 26.13 12.20
N ALA A 183 -40.22 25.75 12.18
CA ALA A 183 -39.27 26.24 11.19
C ALA A 183 -39.53 25.59 9.81
N PRO A 184 -39.37 26.33 8.70
CA PRO A 184 -39.80 25.88 7.37
C PRO A 184 -38.91 24.76 6.81
N ARG A 185 -39.54 23.70 6.30
CA ARG A 185 -38.91 22.62 5.53
C ARG A 185 -38.30 23.15 4.24
N VAL A 186 -36.97 23.10 4.13
CA VAL A 186 -36.24 23.33 2.88
C VAL A 186 -36.43 22.12 1.96
N VAL A 187 -37.29 22.28 0.94
CA VAL A 187 -37.52 21.29 -0.11
C VAL A 187 -36.34 21.29 -1.07
N ARG A 188 -35.38 20.36 -0.89
CA ARG A 188 -34.32 20.12 -1.88
C ARG A 188 -34.92 19.48 -3.13
N ARG A 189 -35.07 20.26 -4.20
CA ARG A 189 -35.47 19.78 -5.54
C ARG A 189 -34.43 18.79 -6.06
N ARG A 190 -34.87 17.56 -6.36
CA ARG A 190 -34.05 16.56 -7.06
C ARG A 190 -33.81 16.99 -8.52
N PRO A 191 -32.61 16.80 -9.09
CA PRO A 191 -32.35 17.09 -10.49
C PRO A 191 -33.13 16.13 -11.42
N ARG A 192 -33.78 16.70 -12.45
CA ARG A 192 -34.52 15.97 -13.49
C ARG A 192 -33.55 15.11 -14.31
N ARG A 193 -33.78 13.79 -14.36
CA ARG A 193 -33.13 12.90 -15.33
C ARG A 193 -33.58 13.25 -16.74
N VAL A 194 -32.65 13.70 -17.58
CA VAL A 194 -32.84 13.89 -19.02
C VAL A 194 -32.86 12.52 -19.69
N ARG A 195 -33.96 12.18 -20.37
CA ARG A 195 -34.14 10.90 -21.08
C ARG A 195 -33.72 11.11 -22.54
N VAL A 196 -32.54 10.60 -22.90
CA VAL A 196 -32.05 10.64 -24.29
C VAL A 196 -32.86 9.67 -25.14
N ARG A 197 -33.57 10.19 -26.15
CA ARG A 197 -34.35 9.41 -27.11
C ARG A 197 -33.44 9.04 -28.28
N ARG A 198 -32.98 7.79 -28.37
CA ARG A 198 -32.29 7.29 -29.58
C ARG A 198 -33.32 7.15 -30.71
N ARG A 199 -33.14 7.90 -31.80
CA ARG A 199 -33.83 7.64 -33.07
C ARG A 199 -33.21 6.40 -33.71
N ARG A 200 -34.04 5.42 -34.08
CA ARG A 200 -33.63 4.33 -34.97
C ARG A 200 -33.49 4.91 -36.37
N ALA A 201 -32.39 4.61 -37.04
CA ALA A 201 -32.25 4.79 -38.47
C ALA A 201 -33.13 3.74 -39.17
N SER A 202 -33.91 4.21 -40.14
CA SER A 202 -34.58 3.43 -41.17
C SER A 202 -33.58 2.90 -42.18
#